data_AF-A0A7K2Q192-F1
#
_entry.id   AF-A0A7K2Q192-F1
#
_cell.length_a   1.000
_cell.length_b   1.000
_cell.length_c   1.000
_cell.angle_alpha   90.00
_cell.angle_beta   90.00
_cell.angle_gamma   90.00
#
_symmetry.space_group_name_H-M   'P 1'
#
loop_
_entity.id
_entity.type
_entity.pdbx_description
1 polymer ?
#
loop_
_entity_poly.entity_id
_entity_poly.type
_entity_poly.pdbx_seq_one_letter_code
_entity_poly.pdbx_strand_id
1 'polypeptide(L)'
;MKDVLFALGSGQSKKLDLDPALRAPIATALADYSPDVHEMLAGLDSTYVTKASRDTPPWEAGGTHHLSVTADAFRKTLRAVAEDPQAYALLRMTETRTAAGRLAAVPADATGSELSLPPTKNA
;
A
#
# COMPACT_ATOMS: atom_id res chain seq x y z
N MET A 1 10.19 -2.62 8.29
CA MET A 1 9.59 -2.46 6.95
C MET A 1 9.55 -1.00 6.49
N LYS A 2 8.89 -0.09 7.21
CA LYS A 2 8.77 1.34 6.84
C LYS A 2 10.11 2.00 6.44
N ASP A 3 11.17 1.80 7.22
CA ASP A 3 12.49 2.38 6.91
C ASP A 3 13.10 1.86 5.60
N VAL A 4 12.87 0.59 5.27
CA VAL A 4 13.30 -0.01 4.00
C VAL A 4 12.60 0.68 2.84
N LEU A 5 11.28 0.87 2.93
CA LEU A 5 10.50 1.55 1.89
C LEU A 5 10.95 3.02 1.71
N PHE A 6 11.34 3.70 2.79
CA PHE A 6 11.92 5.05 2.68
C PHE A 6 13.32 5.05 2.08
N ALA A 7 14.20 4.16 2.51
CA ALA A 7 15.54 4.06 1.96
C ALA A 7 15.48 3.83 0.44
N LEU A 8 14.58 2.96 -0.02
CA LEU A 8 14.31 2.71 -1.43
C LEU A 8 13.65 3.90 -2.15
N GLY A 9 12.63 4.51 -1.55
CA GLY A 9 11.83 5.55 -2.20
C GLY A 9 12.41 6.97 -2.17
N SER A 10 13.40 7.24 -1.32
CA SER A 10 13.98 8.58 -1.07
C SER A 10 14.85 9.16 -2.20
N GLY A 11 15.15 8.36 -3.23
CA GLY A 11 15.91 8.80 -4.39
C GLY A 11 15.17 9.87 -5.22
N GLN A 12 15.92 10.87 -5.69
CA GLN A 12 15.44 11.92 -6.61
C GLN A 12 15.14 11.37 -8.02
N SER A 13 15.56 10.15 -8.32
CA SER A 13 15.30 9.49 -9.60
C SER A 13 13.81 9.17 -9.76
N LYS A 14 13.29 9.37 -10.98
CA LYS A 14 11.91 8.97 -11.34
C LYS A 14 11.69 7.46 -11.26
N LYS A 15 12.77 6.70 -11.42
CA LYS A 15 12.81 5.24 -11.35
C LYS A 15 13.70 4.81 -10.18
N LEU A 16 13.20 3.89 -9.37
CA LEU A 16 13.99 3.16 -8.40
C LEU A 16 14.60 1.95 -9.10
N ASP A 17 15.93 1.83 -9.08
CA ASP A 17 16.61 0.61 -9.49
C ASP A 17 16.75 -0.29 -8.27
N LEU A 18 16.07 -1.44 -8.30
CA LEU A 18 16.02 -2.39 -7.20
C LEU A 18 16.73 -3.67 -7.64
N ASP A 19 17.73 -4.06 -6.85
CA ASP A 19 18.46 -5.32 -7.03
C ASP A 19 17.45 -6.47 -7.22
N PRO A 20 17.56 -7.26 -8.31
CA PRO A 20 16.68 -8.40 -8.55
C PRO A 20 16.52 -9.33 -7.35
N ALA A 21 17.57 -9.54 -6.55
CA ALA A 21 17.53 -10.39 -5.36
C ALA A 21 16.61 -9.87 -4.25
N LEU A 22 16.30 -8.57 -4.23
CA LEU A 22 15.44 -7.94 -3.22
C LEU A 22 13.96 -7.92 -3.61
N ARG A 23 13.61 -8.15 -4.88
CA ARG A 23 12.24 -8.01 -5.38
C ARG A 23 11.27 -8.98 -4.71
N ALA A 24 11.60 -10.28 -4.68
CA ALA A 24 10.76 -11.29 -4.07
C ALA A 24 10.63 -11.13 -2.53
N PRO A 25 11.71 -10.87 -1.76
CA PRO A 25 11.61 -10.57 -0.34
C PRO A 25 10.75 -9.34 -0.03
N ILE A 26 10.91 -8.25 -0.79
CA ILE A 26 10.11 -7.03 -0.58
C ILE A 26 8.64 -7.29 -0.95
N ALA A 27 8.37 -8.00 -2.04
CA ALA A 27 7.00 -8.38 -2.41
C ALA A 27 6.33 -9.23 -1.33
N THR A 28 7.07 -10.19 -0.76
CA THR A 28 6.58 -11.03 0.33
C THR A 28 6.26 -10.20 1.57
N ALA A 29 7.20 -9.35 1.99
CA ALA A 29 6.97 -8.49 3.13
C ALA A 29 5.79 -7.52 2.89
N LEU A 30 5.65 -6.94 1.69
CA LEU A 30 4.51 -6.10 1.35
C LEU A 30 3.18 -6.87 1.34
N ALA A 31 3.19 -8.15 0.94
CA ALA A 31 2.02 -9.00 0.99
C ALA A 31 1.55 -9.26 2.43
N ASP A 32 2.48 -9.37 3.40
CA ASP A 32 2.14 -9.51 4.82
C ASP A 32 1.48 -8.23 5.39
N TYR A 33 1.75 -7.07 4.79
CA TYR A 33 1.12 -5.78 5.10
C TYR A 33 -0.04 -5.45 4.15
N SER A 34 -0.75 -6.46 3.60
CA SER A 34 -1.80 -6.23 2.60
C SER A 34 -2.89 -5.22 3.01
N PRO A 35 -3.35 -5.15 4.27
CA PRO A 35 -4.32 -4.14 4.67
C PRO A 35 -3.76 -2.72 4.52
N ASP A 36 -2.51 -2.50 4.89
CA ASP A 36 -1.85 -1.20 4.79
C ASP A 36 -1.54 -0.84 3.33
N VAL A 37 -1.12 -1.84 2.53
CA VAL A 37 -0.93 -1.69 1.09
C VAL A 37 -2.21 -1.23 0.41
N HIS A 38 -3.35 -1.84 0.75
CA HIS A 38 -4.65 -1.46 0.23
C HIS A 38 -4.99 0.01 0.56
N GLU A 39 -4.81 0.41 1.82
CA GLU A 39 -5.08 1.79 2.25
C GLU A 39 -4.16 2.81 1.57
N MET A 40 -2.87 2.49 1.44
CA MET A 40 -1.90 3.34 0.74
C MET A 40 -2.17 3.45 -0.77
N LEU A 41 -2.70 2.39 -1.40
CA LEU A 41 -3.11 2.42 -2.81
C LEU A 41 -4.39 3.25 -3.01
N ALA A 42 -5.37 3.08 -2.12
CA ALA A 42 -6.64 3.78 -2.18
C ALA A 42 -6.48 5.28 -1.89
N GLY A 43 -5.68 5.64 -0.87
CA GLY A 43 -5.45 7.02 -0.47
C GLY A 43 -6.69 7.71 0.10
N LEU A 44 -7.63 6.93 0.66
CA LEU A 44 -8.91 7.42 1.17
C LEU A 44 -8.86 7.69 2.68
N ASP A 45 -8.18 6.84 3.45
CA ASP A 45 -7.97 7.08 4.87
C ASP A 45 -6.87 8.14 5.09
N SER A 46 -7.30 9.30 5.59
CA SER A 46 -6.42 10.43 5.93
C SER A 46 -5.33 10.07 6.95
N THR A 47 -5.53 9.03 7.78
CA THR A 47 -4.52 8.53 8.71
C THR A 47 -3.28 8.06 7.98
N TYR A 48 -3.45 7.33 6.87
CA TYR A 48 -2.33 6.84 6.08
C TYR A 48 -1.56 7.98 5.40
N VAL A 49 -2.25 9.06 5.05
CA VAL A 49 -1.63 10.27 4.47
C VAL A 49 -0.88 11.06 5.54
N THR A 50 -1.49 11.30 6.70
CA THR A 50 -0.88 12.11 7.78
C THR A 50 0.27 11.38 8.48
N LYS A 51 0.26 10.05 8.51
CA LYS A 51 1.34 9.23 9.08
C LYS A 51 2.39 8.77 8.05
N ALA A 52 2.28 9.24 6.81
CA ALA A 52 3.17 8.87 5.71
C ALA A 52 4.57 9.49 5.81
N SER A 53 4.86 10.38 6.78
CA SER A 53 6.19 10.97 6.94
C SER A 53 7.21 9.95 7.42
N ARG A 54 8.49 10.17 7.10
CA ARG A 54 9.62 9.35 7.59
C ARG A 54 9.71 9.39 9.11
N ASP A 55 9.49 10.56 9.68
CA ASP A 55 9.65 10.82 11.12
C ASP A 55 8.44 10.36 11.95
N THR A 56 7.35 9.93 11.29
CA THR A 56 6.18 9.40 11.97
C THR A 56 6.32 7.88 12.12
N PRO A 57 6.41 7.34 13.35
CA PRO A 57 6.57 5.90 13.54
C PRO A 57 5.33 5.12 13.07
N PRO A 58 5.47 3.80 12.82
CA PRO A 58 4.33 2.88 12.77
C PRO A 58 3.43 3.09 13.99
N TRP A 59 2.12 2.87 13.83
CA TRP A 59 1.15 3.09 14.90
C TRP A 59 0.35 1.82 15.17
N GLU A 60 -0.19 1.74 16.39
CA GLU A 60 -1.10 0.67 16.78
C GLU A 60 -2.54 1.19 16.67
N ALA A 61 -3.43 0.36 16.13
CA ALA A 61 -4.87 0.56 16.17
C ALA A 61 -5.58 -0.80 16.21
N GLY A 62 -6.48 -1.00 17.17
CA GLY A 62 -7.33 -2.19 17.24
C GLY A 62 -6.54 -3.51 17.41
N GLY A 63 -5.42 -3.48 18.12
CA GLY A 63 -4.50 -4.60 18.34
C GLY A 63 -3.56 -4.88 17.16
N THR A 64 -3.63 -4.09 16.09
CA THR A 64 -2.84 -4.28 14.87
C THR A 64 -1.86 -3.13 14.68
N HIS A 65 -0.64 -3.44 14.21
CA HIS A 65 0.36 -2.43 13.90
C HIS A 65 0.30 -2.08 12.42
N HIS A 66 0.21 -0.79 12.15
CA HIS A 66 0.11 -0.22 10.82
C HIS A 66 1.33 0.64 10.49
N LEU A 67 1.63 0.73 9.20
CA LEU A 67 2.62 1.65 8.67
C LEU A 67 2.11 2.32 7.40
N SER A 68 2.65 3.50 7.13
CA SER A 68 2.48 4.14 5.83
C SER A 68 3.75 4.86 5.43
N VAL A 69 3.92 5.05 4.12
CA VAL A 69 4.97 5.88 3.52
C VAL A 69 4.36 6.81 2.50
N THR A 70 5.11 7.79 2.00
CA THR A 70 4.60 8.71 0.99
C THR A 70 4.18 7.97 -0.28
N ALA A 71 3.11 8.44 -0.93
CA ALA A 71 2.59 7.81 -2.14
C ALA A 71 3.65 7.70 -3.25
N ASP A 72 4.57 8.67 -3.35
CA ASP A 72 5.68 8.62 -4.31
C ASP A 72 6.66 7.49 -3.99
N ALA A 73 7.15 7.40 -2.74
CA ALA A 73 8.05 6.34 -2.31
C ALA A 73 7.42 4.96 -2.49
N PHE A 74 6.14 4.84 -2.14
CA PHE A 74 5.39 3.61 -2.28
C PHE A 74 5.25 3.18 -3.75
N ARG A 75 4.79 4.07 -4.63
CA ARG A 75 4.60 3.78 -6.06
C ARG A 75 5.91 3.50 -6.79
N LYS A 76 7.01 4.17 -6.41
CA LYS A 76 8.35 3.85 -6.93
C LYS A 76 8.77 2.43 -6.53
N THR A 77 8.56 2.06 -5.26
CA THR A 77 8.86 0.71 -4.76
C THR A 77 8.04 -0.36 -5.45
N LEU A 78 6.71 -0.19 -5.55
CA LEU A 78 5.84 -1.15 -6.23
C LEU A 78 6.23 -1.35 -7.70
N ARG A 79 6.57 -0.29 -8.43
CA ARG A 79 7.02 -0.40 -9.82
C ARG A 79 8.34 -1.14 -9.95
N ALA A 80 9.30 -0.90 -9.05
CA ALA A 80 10.59 -1.58 -9.09
C ALA A 80 10.48 -3.07 -8.74
N VAL A 81 9.62 -3.41 -7.77
CA VAL A 81 9.30 -4.80 -7.42
C VAL A 81 8.61 -5.52 -8.58
N ALA A 82 7.69 -4.83 -9.26
CA ALA A 82 6.92 -5.38 -10.38
C ALA A 82 7.74 -5.68 -11.65
N GLU A 83 9.03 -5.31 -11.69
CA GLU A 83 9.92 -5.76 -12.76
C GLU A 83 10.20 -7.27 -12.72
N ASP A 84 9.99 -7.92 -11.57
CA ASP A 84 9.91 -9.39 -11.49
C ASP A 84 8.43 -9.83 -11.64
N PRO A 85 8.09 -10.62 -12.68
CA PRO A 85 6.71 -11.07 -12.91
C PRO A 85 6.10 -11.87 -11.75
N GLN A 86 6.89 -12.67 -11.03
CA GLN A 86 6.41 -13.46 -9.89
C GLN A 86 6.13 -12.57 -8.68
N ALA A 87 7.02 -11.60 -8.44
CA ALA A 87 6.82 -10.59 -7.40
C ALA A 87 5.57 -9.73 -7.67
N TYR A 88 5.36 -9.33 -8.94
CA TYR A 88 4.13 -8.66 -9.35
C TYR A 88 2.89 -9.52 -9.12
N ALA A 89 2.93 -10.80 -9.54
CA ALA A 89 1.80 -11.70 -9.39
C ALA A 89 1.41 -11.90 -7.91
N LEU A 90 2.39 -12.06 -7.03
CA LEU A 90 2.18 -12.15 -5.58
C LEU A 90 1.43 -10.93 -5.04
N LEU A 91 1.92 -9.72 -5.35
CA LEU A 91 1.28 -8.48 -4.89
C LEU A 91 -0.12 -8.31 -5.48
N ARG A 92 -0.28 -8.57 -6.78
CA ARG A 92 -1.57 -8.45 -7.47
C ARG A 92 -2.61 -9.41 -6.89
N MET A 93 -2.24 -10.66 -6.65
CA MET A 93 -3.12 -11.66 -6.05
C MET A 93 -3.49 -11.29 -4.61
N THR A 94 -2.52 -10.83 -3.83
CA THR A 94 -2.72 -10.43 -2.44
C THR A 94 -3.65 -9.23 -2.33
N GLU A 95 -3.45 -8.20 -3.17
CA GLU A 95 -4.33 -7.04 -3.24
C GLU A 95 -5.74 -7.43 -3.70
N THR A 96 -5.85 -8.27 -4.72
CA THR A 96 -7.16 -8.77 -5.21
C THR A 96 -7.92 -9.50 -4.10
N ARG A 97 -7.24 -10.36 -3.33
CA ARG A 97 -7.84 -11.05 -2.18
C ARG A 97 -8.25 -10.08 -1.08
N THR A 98 -7.43 -9.09 -0.78
CA THR A 98 -7.71 -8.07 0.25
C THR A 98 -8.92 -7.23 -0.12
N ALA A 99 -8.97 -6.74 -1.36
CA ALA A 99 -10.10 -5.99 -1.88
C ALA A 99 -11.39 -6.82 -1.91
N ALA A 100 -11.32 -8.09 -2.35
CA ALA A 100 -12.46 -8.99 -2.34
C ALA A 100 -12.98 -9.26 -0.92
N GLY A 101 -12.07 -9.47 0.05
CA GLY A 101 -12.44 -9.65 1.46
C GLY A 101 -13.12 -8.43 2.05
N ARG A 102 -12.60 -7.22 1.77
CA ARG A 102 -13.22 -5.96 2.20
C ARG A 102 -14.60 -5.75 1.58
N LEU A 103 -14.73 -6.03 0.29
CA LEU A 103 -16.02 -5.94 -0.41
C LEU A 103 -17.03 -6.95 0.16
N ALA A 104 -16.61 -8.18 0.45
CA ALA A 104 -17.47 -9.21 1.04
C ALA A 104 -17.87 -8.89 2.49
N ALA A 105 -17.10 -8.09 3.21
CA ALA A 105 -17.43 -7.63 4.56
C ALA A 105 -18.45 -6.48 4.58
N VAL A 106 -18.77 -5.87 3.44
CA VAL A 106 -19.80 -4.83 3.34
C VAL A 106 -21.18 -5.47 3.55
N PRO A 107 -22.00 -4.99 4.52
CA PRO A 107 -23.36 -5.49 4.72
C PRO A 107 -24.25 -5.31 3.49
N ALA A 108 -25.22 -6.20 3.27
CA ALA A 108 -26.11 -6.13 2.12
C ALA A 108 -27.05 -4.90 2.14
N ASP A 109 -27.34 -4.39 3.33
CA ASP A 109 -28.17 -3.21 3.60
C ASP A 109 -27.33 -1.94 3.82
N ALA A 110 -26.02 -2.01 3.53
CA ALA A 110 -25.13 -0.88 3.73
C ALA A 110 -25.55 0.29 2.84
N THR A 111 -25.89 1.41 3.48
CA THR A 111 -26.32 2.66 2.86
C THR A 111 -25.44 3.79 3.39
N GLY A 112 -25.38 4.92 2.67
CA GLY A 112 -24.61 6.10 3.10
C GLY A 112 -23.46 6.46 2.17
N SER A 113 -23.14 7.76 2.11
CA SER A 113 -22.07 8.30 1.26
C SER A 113 -20.68 7.86 1.71
N GLU A 114 -20.50 7.53 2.98
CA GLU A 114 -19.28 7.01 3.59
C GLU A 114 -18.81 5.66 3.00
N LEU A 115 -19.70 4.93 2.31
CA LEU A 115 -19.39 3.68 1.61
C LEU A 115 -19.24 3.86 0.10
N SER A 116 -19.35 5.11 -0.38
CA SER A 116 -19.17 5.49 -1.77
C SER A 116 -17.90 6.32 -1.92
N LEU A 117 -17.20 6.18 -3.05
CA LEU A 117 -16.13 7.10 -3.36
C LEU A 117 -16.74 8.49 -3.56
N PRO A 118 -16.26 9.54 -2.86
CA PRO A 118 -16.70 10.89 -3.17
C PRO A 118 -16.37 11.16 -4.64
N PRO A 119 -17.31 11.72 -5.44
CA PRO A 119 -17.08 11.93 -6.85
C PRO A 119 -15.86 12.84 -7.03
N THR A 120 -14.77 12.27 -7.55
CA THR A 120 -13.61 13.04 -7.97
C THR A 120 -13.99 13.77 -9.25
N LYS A 121 -13.82 15.09 -9.27
CA LYS A 121 -14.28 16.00 -10.34
C LYS A 121 -13.75 15.68 -11.76
N ASN A 122 -12.88 14.68 -11.93
CA ASN A 122 -12.17 14.34 -13.17
C ASN A 122 -11.99 12.81 -13.35
N ALA A 123 -13.07 12.03 -13.29
CA ALA A 123 -13.07 10.65 -13.82
C ALA A 123 -13.49 10.66 -15.30
#